data_AF-A0A0A9CJJ6-F1
#
_entry.id   AF-A0A0A9CJJ6-F1
#
_cell.length_a   1.000
_cell.length_b   1.000
_cell.length_c   1.000
_cell.angle_alpha   90.00
_cell.angle_beta   90.00
_cell.angle_gamma   90.00
#
_symmetry.space_group_name_H-M   'P 1'
#
loop_
_entity.id
_entity.type
_entity.pdbx_description
1 polymer ?
#
loop_
_entity_poly.entity_id
_entity_poly.type
_entity_poly.pdbx_seq_one_letter_code
_entity_poly.pdbx_strand_id
1 'polypeptide(L)'
;MSDVLIPLYLTSFGFKGRVKFFITNYKQWWIQKYKPMLRRLSHYDIIDFDSNKGVHCFQHVILGLVRDRDLILRQHPTRNPKGYSMLDYTRFLRHSYGLKRDRPLVLGEEPGKKPRMLIISRRGTRKLLNLRRVAAMSRALGFDVIISEAGGNLKRFATTVNSCDVLLAVHGAGLTNQVFLPAQAVVIQIVPWGKMDWMATNFYGEPARGMNLKYLEYNISAEESSLAQMYPKDHIVFKDPMAVHGQGWNALSEIVMTQDMRLNLRRFRPTLLQALDLLQV
;
A
#
# COMPACT_ATOMS: atom_id res chain seq x y z
N MET A 1 2.14 -5.24 6.16
CA MET A 1 1.37 -6.11 5.26
C MET A 1 2.32 -6.79 4.27
N SER A 2 3.18 -6.02 3.61
CA SER A 2 4.29 -6.49 2.77
C SER A 2 5.24 -7.47 3.45
N ASP A 3 5.70 -7.13 4.67
CA ASP A 3 6.92 -7.75 5.23
C ASP A 3 6.72 -9.19 5.70
N VAL A 4 5.46 -9.61 5.87
CA VAL A 4 5.11 -10.95 6.35
C VAL A 4 4.12 -11.66 5.43
N LEU A 5 3.08 -10.98 4.92
CA LEU A 5 2.00 -11.70 4.22
C LEU A 5 2.40 -12.15 2.81
N ILE A 6 3.19 -11.36 2.08
CA ILE A 6 3.67 -11.75 0.76
C ILE A 6 4.69 -12.89 0.89
N PRO A 7 5.70 -12.81 1.78
CA PRO A 7 6.59 -13.95 2.04
C PRO A 7 5.85 -15.20 2.51
N LEU A 8 4.84 -15.05 3.36
CA LEU A 8 4.00 -16.16 3.80
C LEU A 8 3.24 -16.78 2.62
N TYR A 9 2.62 -15.98 1.75
CA TYR A 9 1.98 -16.46 0.53
C TYR A 9 2.97 -17.19 -0.38
N LEU A 10 4.12 -16.57 -0.69
CA LEU A 10 5.15 -17.14 -1.56
C LEU A 10 5.63 -18.50 -1.03
N THR A 11 5.84 -18.61 0.28
CA THR A 11 6.32 -19.82 0.94
C THR A 11 5.24 -20.90 1.00
N SER A 12 3.99 -20.55 1.29
CA SER A 12 2.96 -21.52 1.70
C SER A 12 1.91 -21.85 0.63
N PHE A 13 1.63 -20.93 -0.30
CA PHE A 13 0.52 -21.08 -1.25
C PHE A 13 0.64 -22.34 -2.11
N GLY A 14 1.87 -22.73 -2.45
CA GLY A 14 2.16 -23.93 -3.23
C GLY A 14 1.77 -25.26 -2.56
N PHE A 15 1.52 -25.28 -1.24
CA PHE A 15 1.10 -26.48 -0.52
C PHE A 15 -0.42 -26.71 -0.56
N LYS A 16 -1.18 -25.76 -1.13
CA LYS A 16 -2.64 -25.86 -1.32
C LYS A 16 -3.40 -26.19 -0.03
N GLY A 17 -3.08 -25.49 1.06
CA GLY A 17 -3.71 -25.69 2.36
C GLY A 17 -3.10 -26.80 3.22
N ARG A 18 -2.24 -27.67 2.65
CA ARG A 18 -1.60 -28.78 3.37
C ARG A 18 -0.30 -28.35 4.07
N VAL A 19 -0.39 -27.30 4.86
CA VAL A 19 0.73 -26.74 5.62
C VAL A 19 0.21 -26.30 6.98
N LYS A 20 0.94 -26.63 8.05
CA LYS A 20 0.62 -26.17 9.40
C LYS A 20 1.55 -25.03 9.77
N PHE A 21 0.98 -23.94 10.31
CA PHE A 21 1.78 -22.78 10.70
C PHE A 21 2.14 -22.84 12.18
N PHE A 22 3.44 -22.67 12.44
CA PHE A 22 4.01 -22.41 13.75
C PHE A 22 4.52 -20.97 13.72
N ILE A 23 4.03 -20.14 14.64
CA ILE A 23 4.32 -18.70 14.64
C ILE A 23 5.04 -18.35 15.94
N THR A 24 6.27 -17.84 15.78
CA THR A 24 7.02 -17.20 16.85
C THR A 24 6.57 -15.75 17.03
N ASN A 25 6.81 -15.18 18.21
CA ASN A 25 6.32 -13.85 18.58
C ASN A 25 4.81 -13.70 18.36
N TYR A 26 4.06 -14.72 18.77
CA TYR A 26 2.64 -14.86 18.48
C TYR A 26 1.84 -13.67 19.02
N LYS A 27 0.99 -13.13 18.16
CA LYS A 27 0.07 -12.03 18.50
C LYS A 27 -1.34 -12.40 18.04
N GLN A 28 -2.23 -12.71 18.99
CA GLN A 28 -3.61 -13.10 18.70
C GLN A 28 -4.35 -12.05 17.83
N TRP A 29 -4.14 -10.76 18.08
CA TRP A 29 -4.76 -9.69 17.29
C TRP A 29 -4.34 -9.73 15.81
N TRP A 30 -3.10 -10.14 15.51
CA TRP A 30 -2.60 -10.26 14.13
C TRP A 30 -3.27 -11.43 13.43
N ILE A 31 -3.41 -12.56 14.13
CA ILE A 31 -4.11 -13.74 13.61
C ILE A 31 -5.56 -13.42 13.29
N GLN A 32 -6.27 -12.73 14.19
CA GLN A 32 -7.66 -12.33 13.94
C GLN A 32 -7.76 -11.35 12.76
N LYS A 33 -6.84 -10.39 12.66
CA LYS A 33 -6.80 -9.41 11.57
C LYS A 33 -6.65 -10.07 10.19
N TYR A 34 -5.79 -11.07 10.06
CA TYR A 34 -5.49 -11.73 8.78
C TYR A 34 -6.15 -13.11 8.62
N LYS A 35 -7.05 -13.48 9.54
CA LYS A 35 -7.77 -14.76 9.57
C LYS A 35 -8.34 -15.20 8.21
N PRO A 36 -8.99 -14.34 7.40
CA PRO A 36 -9.51 -14.76 6.10
C PRO A 36 -8.43 -15.26 5.15
N MET A 37 -7.25 -14.63 5.17
CA MET A 37 -6.10 -15.02 4.36
C MET A 37 -5.43 -16.29 4.91
N LEU A 38 -5.23 -16.36 6.22
CA LEU A 38 -4.54 -17.50 6.86
C LEU A 38 -5.31 -18.81 6.67
N ARG A 39 -6.65 -18.78 6.80
CA ARG A 39 -7.52 -19.93 6.53
C ARG A 39 -7.50 -20.40 5.07
N ARG A 40 -7.08 -19.55 4.15
CA ARG A 40 -6.91 -19.91 2.73
C ARG A 40 -5.54 -20.52 2.45
N LEU A 41 -4.54 -20.25 3.28
CA LEU A 41 -3.19 -20.80 3.13
C LEU A 41 -3.01 -22.13 3.87
N SER A 42 -3.76 -22.35 4.96
CA SER A 42 -3.70 -23.55 5.80
C SER A 42 -5.10 -24.08 6.10
N HIS A 43 -5.30 -25.39 5.97
CA HIS A 43 -6.49 -26.10 6.45
C HIS A 43 -6.40 -26.52 7.92
N TYR A 44 -5.25 -26.30 8.56
CA TYR A 44 -4.98 -26.62 9.96
C TYR A 44 -4.96 -25.38 10.84
N ASP A 45 -5.22 -25.59 12.13
CA ASP A 45 -5.06 -24.56 13.14
C ASP A 45 -3.60 -24.12 13.28
N ILE A 46 -3.45 -22.82 13.55
CA ILE A 46 -2.16 -22.18 13.78
C ILE A 46 -1.70 -22.48 15.19
N ILE A 47 -0.43 -22.84 15.33
CA ILE A 47 0.20 -23.08 16.62
C ILE A 47 0.97 -21.83 17.05
N ASP A 48 0.65 -21.35 18.25
CA ASP A 48 1.49 -20.42 19.00
C ASP A 48 2.76 -21.17 19.43
N PHE A 49 3.89 -20.88 18.78
CA PHE A 49 5.15 -21.57 19.08
C PHE A 49 5.74 -21.11 20.42
N ASP A 50 5.43 -19.89 20.87
CA ASP A 50 6.02 -19.32 22.08
C ASP A 50 5.46 -20.01 23.34
N SER A 51 4.19 -20.46 23.30
CA SER A 51 3.53 -21.13 24.43
C SER A 51 3.42 -22.64 24.31
N ASN A 52 3.64 -23.21 23.12
CA ASN A 52 3.46 -24.65 22.90
C ASN A 52 4.68 -25.45 23.39
N LYS A 53 4.46 -26.37 24.34
CA LYS A 53 5.49 -27.27 24.89
C LYS A 53 5.43 -28.70 24.34
N GLY A 54 4.57 -28.95 23.36
CA GLY A 54 4.36 -30.27 22.79
C GLY A 54 5.41 -30.63 21.74
N VAL A 55 5.65 -31.92 21.55
CA VAL A 55 6.46 -32.44 20.44
C VAL A 55 5.55 -32.63 19.23
N HIS A 56 5.93 -32.05 18.08
CA HIS A 56 5.21 -32.19 16.81
C HIS A 56 6.14 -32.78 15.75
N CYS A 57 5.74 -33.90 15.15
CA CYS A 57 6.54 -34.58 14.14
C CYS A 57 6.01 -34.29 12.73
N PHE A 58 6.89 -33.89 11.81
CA PHE A 58 6.59 -33.67 10.40
C PHE A 58 7.69 -34.25 9.52
N GLN A 59 7.33 -34.68 8.31
CA GLN A 59 8.32 -35.18 7.34
C GLN A 59 9.20 -34.06 6.75
N HIS A 60 8.72 -32.82 6.78
CA HIS A 60 9.40 -31.66 6.21
C HIS A 60 9.07 -30.40 7.01
N VAL A 61 10.06 -29.52 7.19
CA VAL A 61 9.93 -28.24 7.90
C VAL A 61 10.58 -27.13 7.08
N ILE A 62 9.93 -25.97 7.02
CA ILE A 62 10.51 -24.74 6.48
C ILE A 62 10.70 -23.77 7.63
N LEU A 63 11.94 -23.37 7.88
CA LEU A 63 12.30 -22.38 8.88
C LEU A 63 12.41 -21.00 8.22
N GLY A 64 11.59 -20.06 8.66
CA GLY A 64 11.52 -18.71 8.10
C GLY A 64 10.62 -18.59 6.86
N LEU A 65 10.61 -17.40 6.28
CA LEU A 65 9.80 -17.07 5.11
C LEU A 65 10.70 -16.71 3.93
N VAL A 66 10.34 -17.16 2.73
CA VAL A 66 10.99 -16.73 1.50
C VAL A 66 10.54 -15.33 1.15
N ARG A 67 11.47 -14.38 1.14
CA ARG A 67 11.22 -12.98 0.75
C ARG A 67 11.92 -12.66 -0.56
N ASP A 68 11.22 -11.91 -1.41
CA ASP A 68 11.84 -11.27 -2.58
C ASP A 68 12.11 -9.79 -2.32
N ARG A 69 11.17 -8.91 -2.67
CA ARG A 69 11.18 -7.49 -2.35
C ARG A 69 9.84 -7.05 -1.78
N ASP A 70 9.78 -5.83 -1.26
CA ASP A 70 8.56 -5.31 -0.67
C ASP A 70 7.51 -5.07 -1.77
N LEU A 71 6.33 -5.65 -1.58
CA LEU A 71 5.20 -5.58 -2.54
C LEU A 71 5.53 -6.04 -3.97
N ILE A 72 6.57 -6.85 -4.17
CA ILE A 72 6.94 -7.38 -5.49
C ILE A 72 7.25 -8.87 -5.37
N LEU A 73 6.76 -9.64 -6.33
CA LEU A 73 7.17 -11.01 -6.61
C LEU A 73 7.78 -11.05 -8.01
N ARG A 74 9.08 -11.32 -8.11
CA ARG A 74 9.75 -11.56 -9.39
C ARG A 74 9.91 -13.06 -9.63
N GLN A 75 10.01 -13.43 -10.90
CA GLN A 75 10.44 -14.77 -11.27
C GLN A 75 11.85 -15.02 -10.73
N HIS A 76 12.05 -16.16 -10.08
CA HIS A 76 13.36 -16.51 -9.53
C HIS A 76 13.52 -18.03 -9.44
N PRO A 77 14.62 -18.63 -9.93
CA PRO A 77 14.77 -20.08 -9.99
C PRO A 77 14.61 -20.79 -8.64
N THR A 78 15.14 -20.21 -7.56
CA THR A 78 15.09 -20.81 -6.22
C THR A 78 14.03 -20.22 -5.29
N ARG A 79 13.90 -18.89 -5.24
CA ARG A 79 12.96 -18.19 -4.34
C ARG A 79 11.52 -18.18 -4.84
N ASN A 80 11.29 -18.23 -6.14
CA ASN A 80 9.97 -18.24 -6.74
C ASN A 80 9.94 -19.17 -7.98
N PRO A 81 10.26 -20.48 -7.82
CA PRO A 81 10.36 -21.43 -8.93
C PRO A 81 9.03 -21.59 -9.67
N LYS A 82 7.92 -21.33 -8.99
CA LYS A 82 6.56 -21.42 -9.53
C LYS A 82 6.11 -20.17 -10.28
N GLY A 83 6.93 -19.13 -10.29
CA GLY A 83 6.65 -17.89 -11.03
C GLY A 83 5.43 -17.13 -10.55
N TYR A 84 5.08 -17.20 -9.25
CA TYR A 84 3.94 -16.45 -8.72
C TYR A 84 4.15 -14.95 -8.92
N SER A 85 3.12 -14.27 -9.40
CA SER A 85 3.13 -12.84 -9.66
C SER A 85 2.38 -12.04 -8.60
N MET A 86 2.52 -10.72 -8.63
CA MET A 86 1.68 -9.83 -7.81
C MET A 86 0.20 -9.87 -8.24
N LEU A 87 -0.10 -10.23 -9.49
CA LEU A 87 -1.47 -10.49 -9.94
C LEU A 87 -2.07 -11.72 -9.27
N ASP A 88 -1.29 -12.81 -9.13
CA ASP A 88 -1.75 -14.00 -8.42
C ASP A 88 -2.00 -13.69 -6.94
N TYR A 89 -1.10 -12.93 -6.32
CA TYR A 89 -1.24 -12.51 -4.93
C TYR A 89 -2.48 -11.63 -4.70
N THR A 90 -2.70 -10.61 -5.54
CA THR A 90 -3.89 -9.75 -5.42
C THR A 90 -5.17 -10.53 -5.67
N ARG A 91 -5.21 -11.43 -6.66
CA ARG A 91 -6.35 -12.34 -6.89
C ARG A 91 -6.63 -13.22 -5.66
N PHE A 92 -5.59 -13.80 -5.08
CA PHE A 92 -5.67 -14.58 -3.84
C PHE A 92 -6.23 -13.77 -2.67
N LEU A 93 -5.73 -12.55 -2.44
CA LEU A 93 -6.24 -11.66 -1.40
C LEU A 93 -7.70 -11.28 -1.64
N ARG A 94 -8.04 -10.86 -2.85
CA ARG A 94 -9.41 -10.49 -3.23
C ARG A 94 -10.37 -11.63 -2.97
N HIS A 95 -10.03 -12.84 -3.39
CA HIS A 95 -10.82 -14.02 -3.07
C HIS A 95 -10.93 -14.17 -1.55
N SER A 96 -9.84 -14.00 -0.79
CA SER A 96 -9.77 -14.25 0.67
C SER A 96 -10.66 -13.30 1.47
N TYR A 97 -10.79 -12.06 1.02
CA TYR A 97 -11.65 -11.06 1.66
C TYR A 97 -13.05 -10.94 1.03
N GLY A 98 -13.34 -11.70 -0.03
CA GLY A 98 -14.62 -11.68 -0.74
C GLY A 98 -14.84 -10.42 -1.58
N LEU A 99 -13.74 -9.87 -2.13
CA LEU A 99 -13.74 -8.64 -2.93
C LEU A 99 -14.17 -8.96 -4.36
N LYS A 100 -15.34 -8.47 -4.77
CA LYS A 100 -15.99 -8.84 -6.03
C LYS A 100 -15.61 -7.94 -7.21
N ARG A 101 -15.33 -6.65 -6.99
CA ARG A 101 -15.14 -5.68 -8.07
C ARG A 101 -13.78 -5.86 -8.72
N ASP A 102 -13.73 -6.22 -10.00
CA ASP A 102 -12.53 -6.59 -10.76
C ASP A 102 -11.93 -5.46 -11.60
N ARG A 103 -12.78 -4.53 -12.08
CA ARG A 103 -12.37 -3.33 -12.82
C ARG A 103 -12.89 -2.01 -12.22
N PRO A 104 -12.20 -0.88 -12.42
CA PRO A 104 -12.72 0.44 -12.11
C PRO A 104 -13.88 0.82 -13.05
N LEU A 105 -14.52 1.93 -12.73
CA LEU A 105 -15.50 2.59 -13.58
C LEU A 105 -14.78 3.13 -14.82
N VAL A 106 -15.34 2.90 -16.00
CA VAL A 106 -14.95 3.60 -17.22
C VAL A 106 -15.82 4.85 -17.33
N LEU A 107 -15.18 6.03 -17.42
CA LEU A 107 -15.89 7.29 -17.53
C LEU A 107 -16.78 7.32 -18.79
N GLY A 108 -18.05 7.65 -18.61
CA GLY A 108 -19.03 7.70 -19.69
C GLY A 108 -19.74 6.37 -20.00
N GLU A 109 -19.29 5.24 -19.45
CA GLU A 109 -19.97 3.94 -19.64
C GLU A 109 -21.36 3.93 -18.99
N GLU A 110 -21.49 4.58 -17.83
CA GLU A 110 -22.75 4.70 -17.11
C GLU A 110 -23.13 6.18 -16.89
N PRO A 111 -24.25 6.65 -17.47
CA PRO A 111 -24.67 8.04 -17.34
C PRO A 111 -24.81 8.48 -15.87
N GLY A 112 -24.20 9.61 -15.54
CA GLY A 112 -24.30 10.21 -14.21
C GLY A 112 -23.45 9.55 -13.10
N LYS A 113 -22.78 8.42 -13.37
CA LYS A 113 -21.87 7.82 -12.40
C LYS A 113 -20.53 8.57 -12.35
N LYS A 114 -20.05 8.77 -11.12
CA LYS A 114 -18.77 9.43 -10.83
C LYS A 114 -17.74 8.41 -10.34
N PRO A 115 -16.46 8.52 -10.76
CA PRO A 115 -15.41 7.66 -10.26
C PRO A 115 -15.18 7.91 -8.77
N ARG A 116 -15.07 6.83 -8.00
CA ARG A 116 -14.89 6.86 -6.55
C ARG A 116 -13.42 6.99 -6.20
N MET A 117 -13.08 8.02 -5.44
CA MET A 117 -11.73 8.28 -4.95
C MET A 117 -11.68 8.06 -3.45
N LEU A 118 -10.80 7.16 -3.00
CA LEU A 118 -10.42 7.05 -1.60
C LEU A 118 -9.19 7.91 -1.34
N ILE A 119 -9.31 8.86 -0.41
CA ILE A 119 -8.17 9.58 0.16
C ILE A 119 -7.85 8.95 1.52
N ILE A 120 -6.64 8.36 1.64
CA ILE A 120 -6.19 7.84 2.94
C ILE A 120 -5.73 9.00 3.82
N SER A 121 -6.47 9.26 4.89
CA SER A 121 -6.08 10.21 5.92
C SER A 121 -5.14 9.59 6.96
N ARG A 122 -4.40 10.42 7.68
CA ARG A 122 -3.54 10.02 8.80
C ARG A 122 -3.77 10.95 9.99
N ARG A 123 -3.61 10.43 11.22
CA ARG A 123 -3.64 11.23 12.46
C ARG A 123 -2.27 11.54 13.05
N GLY A 124 -1.28 10.68 12.81
CA GLY A 124 0.09 10.85 13.30
C GLY A 124 0.91 11.79 12.42
N THR A 125 1.86 11.21 11.69
CA THR A 125 2.75 11.93 10.74
C THR A 125 2.22 11.90 9.31
N ARG A 126 2.85 12.65 8.40
CA ARG A 126 2.48 12.67 6.96
C ARG A 126 1.00 12.98 6.72
N LYS A 127 0.48 13.95 7.46
CA LYS A 127 -0.90 14.43 7.34
C LYS A 127 -1.02 15.35 6.14
N LEU A 128 -2.17 15.30 5.48
CA LEU A 128 -2.60 16.36 4.57
C LEU A 128 -3.27 17.46 5.37
N LEU A 129 -2.54 18.54 5.65
CA LEU A 129 -2.98 19.67 6.47
C LEU A 129 -4.19 20.40 5.86
N ASN A 130 -4.34 20.36 4.54
CA ASN A 130 -5.48 20.92 3.81
C ASN A 130 -6.37 19.84 3.18
N LEU A 131 -6.47 18.66 3.79
CA LEU A 131 -7.26 17.51 3.33
C LEU A 131 -8.68 17.88 2.87
N ARG A 132 -9.40 18.72 3.64
CA ARG A 132 -10.76 19.16 3.27
C ARG A 132 -10.79 19.90 1.93
N ARG A 133 -9.78 20.73 1.64
CA ARG A 133 -9.68 21.48 0.37
C ARG A 133 -9.27 20.58 -0.79
N VAL A 134 -8.37 19.62 -0.55
CA VAL A 134 -8.01 18.58 -1.54
C VAL A 134 -9.26 17.80 -1.92
N ALA A 135 -10.02 17.31 -0.93
CA ALA A 135 -11.26 16.58 -1.17
C ALA A 135 -12.33 17.43 -1.88
N ALA A 136 -12.48 18.70 -1.53
CA ALA A 136 -13.40 19.61 -2.21
C ALA A 136 -13.02 19.82 -3.69
N MET A 137 -11.73 19.99 -4.00
CA MET A 137 -11.24 20.08 -5.38
C MET A 137 -11.50 18.79 -6.16
N SER A 138 -11.21 17.62 -5.57
CA SER A 138 -11.50 16.33 -6.20
C SER A 138 -13.00 16.17 -6.51
N ARG A 139 -13.90 16.57 -5.59
CA ARG A 139 -15.35 16.56 -5.86
C ARG A 139 -15.76 17.50 -6.98
N ALA A 140 -15.20 18.72 -6.99
CA ALA A 140 -15.47 19.70 -8.04
C ALA A 140 -14.99 19.26 -9.42
N LEU A 141 -13.96 18.40 -9.48
CA LEU A 141 -13.47 17.79 -10.72
C LEU A 141 -14.27 16.57 -11.18
N GLY A 142 -15.22 16.08 -10.37
CA GLY A 142 -16.11 14.99 -10.76
C GLY A 142 -15.90 13.67 -10.03
N PHE A 143 -15.03 13.60 -9.02
CA PHE A 143 -14.90 12.39 -8.18
C PHE A 143 -15.98 12.30 -7.09
N ASP A 144 -16.42 11.09 -6.78
CA ASP A 144 -17.08 10.79 -5.51
C ASP A 144 -16.02 10.45 -4.44
N VAL A 145 -15.86 11.31 -3.44
CA VAL A 145 -14.68 11.29 -2.55
C VAL A 145 -15.02 10.71 -1.17
N ILE A 146 -14.33 9.62 -0.85
CA ILE A 146 -14.31 8.96 0.45
C ILE A 146 -13.01 9.32 1.17
N ILE A 147 -13.09 9.70 2.43
CA ILE A 147 -11.92 9.92 3.29
C ILE A 147 -11.95 8.87 4.38
N SER A 148 -10.88 8.10 4.52
CA SER A 148 -10.76 7.12 5.60
C SER A 148 -9.31 6.98 6.04
N GLU A 149 -9.12 6.75 7.34
CA GLU A 149 -7.83 6.31 7.85
C GLU A 149 -7.68 4.80 7.63
N ALA A 150 -6.47 4.37 7.29
CA ALA A 150 -6.14 2.95 7.22
C ALA A 150 -6.05 2.39 8.65
N GLY A 151 -7.11 1.74 9.12
CA GLY A 151 -7.19 1.21 10.49
C GLY A 151 -8.44 0.38 10.74
N GLY A 152 -8.46 -0.35 11.85
CA GLY A 152 -9.61 -1.16 12.27
C GLY A 152 -9.75 -2.50 11.54
N ASN A 153 -11.00 -2.86 11.22
CA ASN A 153 -11.33 -4.14 10.58
C ASN A 153 -10.83 -4.19 9.13
N LEU A 154 -9.80 -5.00 8.89
CA LEU A 154 -9.14 -5.11 7.58
C LEU A 154 -10.11 -5.53 6.47
N LYS A 155 -11.04 -6.44 6.72
CA LYS A 155 -12.02 -6.88 5.71
C LYS A 155 -12.91 -5.71 5.26
N ARG A 156 -13.41 -4.90 6.21
CA ARG A 156 -14.21 -3.71 5.90
C ARG A 156 -13.40 -2.67 5.13
N PHE A 157 -12.15 -2.43 5.55
CA PHE A 157 -11.28 -1.49 4.86
C PHE A 157 -10.93 -1.96 3.44
N ALA A 158 -10.58 -3.23 3.26
CA ALA A 158 -10.34 -3.85 1.95
C ALA A 158 -11.58 -3.75 1.04
N THR A 159 -12.79 -3.92 1.59
CA THR A 159 -14.05 -3.73 0.85
C THR A 159 -14.21 -2.27 0.39
N THR A 160 -13.84 -1.31 1.24
CA THR A 160 -13.89 0.12 0.91
C THR A 160 -12.90 0.42 -0.22
N VAL A 161 -11.66 -0.04 -0.10
CA VAL A 161 -10.63 0.14 -1.14
C VAL A 161 -11.07 -0.51 -2.45
N ASN A 162 -11.56 -1.75 -2.42
CA ASN A 162 -12.03 -2.45 -3.62
C ASN A 162 -13.21 -1.76 -4.31
N SER A 163 -13.96 -0.94 -3.58
CA SER A 163 -15.06 -0.16 -4.13
C SER A 163 -14.63 1.13 -4.83
N CYS A 164 -13.35 1.48 -4.82
CA CYS A 164 -12.82 2.73 -5.37
C CYS A 164 -12.09 2.52 -6.71
N ASP A 165 -12.10 3.58 -7.51
CA ASP A 165 -11.44 3.70 -8.83
C ASP A 165 -10.08 4.38 -8.71
N VAL A 166 -9.93 5.25 -7.71
CA VAL A 166 -8.70 5.97 -7.41
C VAL A 166 -8.35 5.85 -5.93
N LEU A 167 -7.08 5.58 -5.64
CA LEU A 167 -6.50 5.65 -4.29
C LEU A 167 -5.49 6.78 -4.22
N LEU A 168 -5.76 7.80 -3.42
CA LEU A 168 -4.85 8.91 -3.14
C LEU A 168 -4.29 8.77 -1.72
N ALA A 169 -2.98 8.70 -1.59
CA ALA A 169 -2.33 8.68 -0.28
C ALA A 169 -0.94 9.30 -0.30
N VAL A 170 -0.51 9.80 0.85
CA VAL A 170 0.89 10.18 1.09
C VAL A 170 1.76 8.92 1.14
N HIS A 171 2.96 9.01 0.58
CA HIS A 171 3.97 7.95 0.59
C HIS A 171 4.06 7.27 1.96
N GLY A 172 3.87 5.95 2.00
CA GLY A 172 3.90 5.18 3.24
C GLY A 172 2.93 4.01 3.29
N ALA A 173 2.82 3.43 4.49
CA ALA A 173 2.06 2.20 4.74
C ALA A 173 0.60 2.25 4.26
N GLY A 174 -0.01 3.43 4.15
CA GLY A 174 -1.34 3.59 3.56
C GLY A 174 -1.43 3.06 2.13
N LEU A 175 -0.40 3.27 1.31
CA LEU A 175 -0.35 2.82 -0.09
C LEU A 175 -0.23 1.30 -0.24
N THR A 176 0.18 0.56 0.81
CA THR A 176 0.17 -0.91 0.77
C THR A 176 -1.23 -1.48 0.53
N ASN A 177 -2.29 -0.69 0.77
CA ASN A 177 -3.66 -1.10 0.51
C ASN A 177 -4.03 -1.11 -0.98
N GLN A 178 -3.16 -0.63 -1.89
CA GLN A 178 -3.37 -0.73 -3.33
C GLN A 178 -3.62 -2.17 -3.81
N VAL A 179 -3.13 -3.17 -3.07
CA VAL A 179 -3.36 -4.61 -3.30
C VAL A 179 -4.86 -5.02 -3.30
N PHE A 180 -5.75 -4.17 -2.77
CA PHE A 180 -7.20 -4.43 -2.73
C PHE A 180 -7.97 -3.73 -3.86
N LEU A 181 -7.33 -2.86 -4.63
CA LEU A 181 -7.97 -2.19 -5.75
C LEU A 181 -8.37 -3.20 -6.85
N PRO A 182 -9.39 -2.87 -7.68
CA PRO A 182 -9.58 -3.54 -8.95
C PRO A 182 -8.40 -3.29 -9.88
N ALA A 183 -8.14 -4.23 -10.79
CA ALA A 183 -7.11 -4.04 -11.82
C ALA A 183 -7.50 -2.83 -12.70
N GLN A 184 -6.52 -2.11 -13.23
CA GLN A 184 -6.65 -0.84 -13.96
C GLN A 184 -7.07 0.38 -13.14
N ALA A 185 -7.35 0.24 -11.83
CA ALA A 185 -7.56 1.40 -10.96
C ALA A 185 -6.31 2.27 -10.86
N VAL A 186 -6.50 3.54 -10.47
CA VAL A 186 -5.43 4.53 -10.39
C VAL A 186 -4.93 4.67 -8.95
N VAL A 187 -3.61 4.62 -8.76
CA VAL A 187 -2.95 5.00 -7.51
C VAL A 187 -2.27 6.35 -7.72
N ILE A 188 -2.57 7.32 -6.86
CA ILE A 188 -1.88 8.60 -6.80
C ILE A 188 -1.07 8.63 -5.51
N GLN A 189 0.25 8.64 -5.65
CA GLN A 189 1.16 8.82 -4.53
C GLN A 189 1.55 10.29 -4.40
N ILE A 190 1.35 10.85 -3.21
CA ILE A 190 1.95 12.14 -2.84
C ILE A 190 3.32 11.86 -2.23
N VAL A 191 4.37 12.31 -2.90
CA VAL A 191 5.77 12.06 -2.55
C VAL A 191 6.30 13.22 -1.69
N PRO A 192 6.78 12.96 -0.46
CA PRO A 192 7.35 13.98 0.41
C PRO A 192 8.61 14.64 -0.14
N TRP A 193 8.89 15.85 0.33
CA TRP A 193 10.13 16.56 0.00
C TRP A 193 11.34 15.80 0.54
N GLY A 194 12.44 15.79 -0.21
CA GLY A 194 13.71 15.23 0.26
C GLY A 194 14.24 14.10 -0.62
N LYS A 195 14.17 14.23 -1.95
CA LYS A 195 14.74 13.27 -2.92
C LYS A 195 14.23 11.84 -2.72
N MET A 196 12.90 11.71 -2.68
CA MET A 196 12.20 10.46 -2.39
C MET A 196 11.86 9.64 -3.65
N ASP A 197 12.23 10.11 -4.86
CA ASP A 197 11.81 9.55 -6.15
C ASP A 197 12.11 8.05 -6.29
N TRP A 198 13.32 7.63 -5.90
CA TRP A 198 13.70 6.22 -5.95
C TRP A 198 12.85 5.36 -5.02
N MET A 199 12.59 5.81 -3.79
CA MET A 199 11.75 5.09 -2.84
C MET A 199 10.28 5.06 -3.26
N ALA A 200 9.77 6.19 -3.78
CA ALA A 200 8.44 6.30 -4.37
C ALA A 200 8.21 5.24 -5.44
N THR A 201 9.10 5.21 -6.43
CA THR A 201 9.06 4.25 -7.53
C THR A 201 9.22 2.81 -7.05
N ASN A 202 10.22 2.50 -6.23
CA ASN A 202 10.53 1.11 -5.89
C ASN A 202 9.60 0.50 -4.84
N PHE A 203 9.01 1.30 -3.94
CA PHE A 203 8.12 0.78 -2.90
C PHE A 203 6.64 0.78 -3.28
N TYR A 204 6.21 1.60 -4.24
CA TYR A 204 4.79 1.70 -4.58
C TYR A 204 4.51 1.81 -6.08
N GLY A 205 5.32 2.53 -6.85
CA GLY A 205 5.14 2.67 -8.31
C GLY A 205 5.30 1.35 -9.07
N GLU A 206 6.48 0.72 -8.99
CA GLU A 206 6.74 -0.59 -9.58
C GLU A 206 5.79 -1.67 -9.04
N PRO A 207 5.52 -1.75 -7.72
CA PRO A 207 4.47 -2.62 -7.19
C PRO A 207 3.09 -2.39 -7.80
N ALA A 208 2.65 -1.14 -7.98
CA ALA A 208 1.37 -0.83 -8.58
C ALA A 208 1.28 -1.37 -10.00
N ARG A 209 2.32 -1.17 -10.81
CA ARG A 209 2.41 -1.72 -12.17
C ARG A 209 2.37 -3.25 -12.17
N GLY A 210 3.11 -3.89 -11.27
CA GLY A 210 3.09 -5.36 -11.10
C GLY A 210 1.73 -5.92 -10.68
N MET A 211 0.85 -5.10 -10.09
CA MET A 211 -0.54 -5.44 -9.76
C MET A 211 -1.53 -5.06 -10.87
N ASN A 212 -1.05 -4.63 -12.04
CA ASN A 212 -1.85 -4.08 -13.13
C ASN A 212 -2.69 -2.88 -12.70
N LEU A 213 -2.08 -1.94 -11.97
CA LEU A 213 -2.68 -0.65 -11.60
C LEU A 213 -2.02 0.47 -12.40
N LYS A 214 -2.79 1.51 -12.68
CA LYS A 214 -2.28 2.76 -13.25
C LYS A 214 -1.71 3.60 -12.10
N TYR A 215 -0.59 4.29 -12.31
CA TYR A 215 0.15 4.94 -11.22
C TYR A 215 0.59 6.36 -11.59
N LEU A 216 0.36 7.30 -10.66
CA LEU A 216 0.71 8.71 -10.75
C LEU A 216 1.48 9.15 -9.50
N GLU A 217 2.47 10.02 -9.70
CA GLU A 217 3.23 10.65 -8.63
C GLU A 217 2.98 12.15 -8.59
N TYR A 218 2.84 12.70 -7.39
CA TYR A 218 2.88 14.12 -7.13
C TYR A 218 4.01 14.44 -6.16
N ASN A 219 5.11 14.95 -6.69
CA ASN A 219 6.24 15.45 -5.91
C ASN A 219 5.90 16.84 -5.35
N ILE A 220 5.86 16.94 -4.02
CA ILE A 220 5.61 18.22 -3.37
C ILE A 220 6.84 19.14 -3.51
N SER A 221 6.64 20.45 -3.49
CA SER A 221 7.74 21.40 -3.30
C SER A 221 8.09 21.57 -1.83
N ALA A 222 9.23 22.22 -1.57
CA ALA A 222 9.67 22.55 -0.22
C ALA A 222 8.59 23.36 0.54
N GLU A 223 7.90 24.29 -0.14
CA GLU A 223 6.88 25.16 0.45
C GLU A 223 5.60 24.40 0.84
N GLU A 224 5.34 23.25 0.22
CA GLU A 224 4.22 22.38 0.57
C GLU A 224 4.55 21.47 1.76
N SER A 225 5.82 21.38 2.16
CA SER A 225 6.29 20.58 3.29
C SER A 225 6.24 21.37 4.60
N SER A 226 5.87 20.71 5.70
CA SER A 226 6.00 21.30 7.05
C SER A 226 7.47 21.59 7.43
N LEU A 227 8.44 20.98 6.74
CA LEU A 227 9.86 21.26 6.94
C LEU A 227 10.17 22.75 6.74
N ALA A 228 9.46 23.44 5.83
CA ALA A 228 9.67 24.87 5.56
C ALA A 228 9.37 25.78 6.75
N GLN A 229 8.63 25.27 7.76
CA GLN A 229 8.37 25.97 9.01
C GLN A 229 9.33 25.54 10.13
N MET A 230 9.97 24.38 9.99
CA MET A 230 10.83 23.79 11.02
C MET A 230 12.32 24.10 10.81
N TYR A 231 12.73 24.37 9.57
CA TYR A 231 14.12 24.62 9.23
C TYR A 231 14.30 25.93 8.44
N PRO A 232 15.40 26.66 8.66
CA PRO A 232 15.82 27.78 7.80
C PRO A 232 15.98 27.35 6.34
N LYS A 233 15.80 28.28 5.39
CA LYS A 233 15.88 27.99 3.93
C LYS A 233 17.27 27.53 3.47
N ASP A 234 18.30 27.90 4.20
CA ASP A 234 19.71 27.54 3.97
C ASP A 234 20.12 26.25 4.68
N HIS A 235 19.23 25.62 5.45
CA HIS A 235 19.49 24.36 6.13
C HIS A 235 19.72 23.19 5.15
N ILE A 236 20.52 22.20 5.56
CA ILE A 236 20.92 21.05 4.72
C ILE A 236 19.72 20.27 4.16
N VAL A 237 18.61 20.21 4.91
CA VAL A 237 17.36 19.54 4.50
C VAL A 237 16.78 20.11 3.19
N PHE A 238 17.11 21.36 2.83
CA PHE A 238 16.75 21.97 1.54
C PHE A 238 17.91 22.04 0.57
N LYS A 239 19.11 22.37 1.04
CA LYS A 239 20.29 22.56 0.19
C LYS A 239 20.85 21.26 -0.37
N ASP A 240 20.93 20.24 0.47
CA ASP A 240 21.40 18.92 0.11
C ASP A 240 20.61 17.84 0.86
N PRO A 241 19.40 17.51 0.40
CA PRO A 241 18.62 16.44 1.01
C PRO A 241 19.37 15.11 1.03
N MET A 242 20.28 14.84 0.08
CA MET A 242 21.02 13.57 0.03
C MET A 242 22.00 13.42 1.20
N ALA A 243 22.50 14.51 1.78
CA ALA A 243 23.25 14.46 3.03
C ALA A 243 22.41 13.88 4.19
N VAL A 244 21.09 14.11 4.22
CA VAL A 244 20.19 13.48 5.19
C VAL A 244 20.06 11.97 4.94
N HIS A 245 20.02 11.54 3.67
CA HIS A 245 20.06 10.11 3.33
C HIS A 245 21.38 9.47 3.76
N GLY A 246 22.51 10.18 3.59
CA GLY A 246 23.84 9.72 3.98
C GLY A 246 24.00 9.48 5.49
N GLN A 247 23.18 10.09 6.32
CA GLN A 247 23.12 9.85 7.77
C GLN A 247 22.38 8.55 8.14
N GLY A 248 21.82 7.85 7.15
CA GLY A 248 21.16 6.57 7.31
C GLY A 248 19.65 6.65 7.58
N TRP A 249 19.04 5.47 7.73
CA TRP A 249 17.58 5.33 7.79
C TRP A 249 16.92 6.06 8.95
N ASN A 250 17.57 6.14 10.11
CA ASN A 250 16.98 6.79 11.28
C ASN A 250 16.75 8.30 11.02
N ALA A 251 17.76 9.01 10.53
CA ALA A 251 17.66 10.43 10.19
C ALA A 251 16.61 10.68 9.09
N LEU A 252 16.63 9.86 8.03
CA LEU A 252 15.64 9.94 6.96
C LEU A 252 14.21 9.69 7.49
N SER A 253 14.04 8.69 8.33
CA SER A 253 12.74 8.33 8.91
C SER A 253 12.21 9.44 9.82
N GLU A 254 13.07 10.07 10.63
CA GLU A 254 12.69 11.11 11.59
C GLU A 254 12.42 12.46 10.93
N ILE A 255 13.15 12.82 9.87
CA ILE A 255 13.04 14.13 9.23
C ILE A 255 12.12 14.07 8.01
N VAL A 256 12.46 13.23 7.03
CA VAL A 256 11.76 13.20 5.75
C VAL A 256 10.44 12.43 5.85
N MET A 257 10.40 11.31 6.59
CA MET A 257 9.20 10.45 6.66
C MET A 257 8.19 10.87 7.73
N THR A 258 8.42 11.97 8.44
CA THR A 258 7.49 12.54 9.43
C THR A 258 6.78 13.80 8.95
N GLN A 259 7.32 14.50 7.94
CA GLN A 259 6.80 15.77 7.47
C GLN A 259 5.31 15.71 7.11
N ASP A 260 4.57 16.72 7.54
CA ASP A 260 3.19 16.95 7.10
C ASP A 260 3.18 17.81 5.84
N MET A 261 2.07 17.81 5.12
CA MET A 261 1.99 18.39 3.79
C MET A 261 0.77 19.29 3.64
N ARG A 262 0.96 20.46 3.03
CA ARG A 262 -0.12 21.36 2.62
C ARG A 262 -0.04 21.57 1.11
N LEU A 263 -0.82 20.79 0.35
CA LEU A 263 -0.71 20.79 -1.10
C LEU A 263 -1.14 22.13 -1.72
N ASN A 264 -0.36 22.60 -2.69
CA ASN A 264 -0.74 23.67 -3.59
C ASN A 264 -1.76 23.13 -4.60
N LEU A 265 -3.03 23.50 -4.43
CA LEU A 265 -4.13 22.97 -5.23
C LEU A 265 -4.01 23.29 -6.72
N ARG A 266 -3.39 24.42 -7.09
CA ARG A 266 -3.17 24.78 -8.50
C ARG A 266 -2.17 23.81 -9.15
N ARG A 267 -1.11 23.44 -8.44
CA ARG A 267 -0.11 22.47 -8.90
C ARG A 267 -0.60 21.03 -8.84
N PHE A 268 -1.47 20.70 -7.88
CA PHE A 268 -2.02 19.35 -7.72
C PHE A 268 -3.18 19.04 -8.69
N ARG A 269 -3.93 20.07 -9.13
CA ARG A 269 -5.07 19.91 -10.05
C ARG A 269 -4.75 19.10 -11.31
N PRO A 270 -3.63 19.33 -12.04
CA PRO A 270 -3.27 18.53 -13.20
C PRO A 270 -3.16 17.02 -12.92
N THR A 271 -2.62 16.61 -11.76
CA THR A 271 -2.54 15.19 -11.38
C THR A 271 -3.93 14.56 -11.24
N LEU A 272 -4.91 15.31 -10.71
CA LEU A 272 -6.29 14.83 -10.61
C LEU A 272 -6.99 14.72 -11.97
N LEU A 273 -6.68 15.64 -12.90
CA LEU A 273 -7.18 15.56 -14.28
C LEU A 273 -6.60 14.36 -15.01
N GLN A 274 -5.28 14.13 -14.89
CA GLN A 274 -4.63 12.96 -15.45
C GLN A 274 -5.21 11.65 -14.89
N ALA A 275 -5.61 11.63 -13.61
CA ALA A 275 -6.30 10.48 -13.04
C ALA A 275 -7.68 10.22 -13.66
N LEU A 276 -8.41 11.26 -14.08
CA LEU A 276 -9.66 11.10 -14.85
C LEU A 276 -9.37 10.58 -16.25
N ASP A 277 -8.36 11.10 -16.94
CA ASP A 277 -7.97 10.64 -18.27
C ASP A 277 -7.61 9.15 -18.27
N LEU A 278 -6.91 8.69 -17.22
CA LEU A 278 -6.62 7.28 -17.01
C LEU A 278 -7.86 6.42 -16.73
N LEU A 279 -9.04 6.98 -16.50
CA LEU A 279 -10.30 6.24 -16.34
C LEU A 279 -11.21 6.30 -17.58
N GLN A 280 -10.76 6.92 -18.67
CA GLN A 280 -11.51 6.97 -19.95
C GLN A 280 -11.27 5.74 -20.84
N VAL A 281 -10.34 4.86 -20.46
CA VAL A 281 -9.84 3.70 -21.24
C VAL A 281 -9.88 2.40 -20.46
#